data_AF-A0A1F2RK19-F1
#
_entry.id   AF-A0A1F2RK19-F1
#
_cell.length_a   1.000
_cell.length_b   1.000
_cell.length_c   1.000
_cell.angle_alpha   90.00
_cell.angle_beta   90.00
_cell.angle_gamma   90.00
#
_symmetry.space_group_name_H-M   'P 1'
#
loop_
_entity.id
_entity.type
_entity.pdbx_description
1 polymer ?
#
loop_
_entity_poly.entity_id
_entity_poly.type
_entity_poly.pdbx_seq_one_letter_code
_entity_poly.pdbx_strand_id
1 'polypeptide(L)'
;MESAYLNRLPNDIRDLVQEIEDAAGIEIEIRIDAARAKRLADDPDPLACEADENGARILIPAPDHFPESSALHELLHIRRFLVDGVPKIVVCEDNWIPQLEKGLLMLDNNLEHLVIIPEELKRRPERRSWWIPKFQRILNELSSAKFAHPVERDNHAFVAWVSIRHVLGEGSLLDNARQILERMDLYDRAERLFEIVAQVPEAKERVTKTWLEHIGLPLNGICFEYIDIWSRTTDEISIATG
;
A
#
# COMPACT_ATOMS: atom_id res chain seq x y z
N MET A 1 1.08 -22.10 -4.23
CA MET A 1 -0.06 -21.48 -4.92
C MET A 1 -0.62 -22.55 -5.81
N GLU A 2 -1.93 -22.76 -5.79
CA GLU A 2 -2.57 -23.81 -6.58
C GLU A 2 -2.16 -23.73 -8.07
N SER A 3 -1.81 -24.89 -8.65
CA SER A 3 -1.25 -24.95 -10.01
C SER A 3 -2.18 -24.34 -11.07
N ALA A 4 -3.50 -24.37 -10.85
CA ALA A 4 -4.47 -23.77 -11.77
C ALA A 4 -4.28 -22.25 -11.94
N TYR A 5 -3.88 -21.54 -10.89
CA TYR A 5 -3.58 -20.10 -10.94
C TYR A 5 -2.11 -19.85 -11.29
N LEU A 6 -1.19 -20.64 -10.75
CA LEU A 6 0.24 -20.52 -11.06
C LEU A 6 0.52 -20.65 -12.57
N ASN A 7 -0.16 -21.59 -13.24
CA ASN A 7 -0.02 -21.81 -14.68
C ASN A 7 -0.56 -20.66 -15.55
N ARG A 8 -1.34 -19.73 -14.99
CA ARG A 8 -1.83 -18.53 -15.68
C ARG A 8 -0.83 -17.38 -15.65
N LEU A 9 0.13 -17.42 -14.74
CA LEU A 9 1.12 -16.37 -14.56
C LEU A 9 2.28 -16.55 -15.55
N PRO A 10 2.95 -15.47 -15.97
CA PRO A 10 4.23 -15.55 -16.68
C PRO A 10 5.34 -16.07 -15.75
N ASN A 11 6.43 -16.57 -16.34
CA ASN A 11 7.50 -17.26 -15.59
C ASN A 11 8.10 -16.40 -14.49
N ASP A 12 8.35 -15.11 -14.73
CA ASP A 12 8.94 -14.21 -13.74
C ASP A 12 8.07 -14.04 -12.48
N ILE A 13 6.74 -14.09 -12.64
CA ILE A 13 5.82 -14.05 -11.50
C ILE A 13 5.73 -15.43 -10.84
N ARG A 14 5.80 -16.54 -11.59
CA ARG A 14 5.89 -17.88 -10.99
C ARG A 14 7.14 -18.05 -10.14
N ASP A 15 8.27 -17.54 -10.63
CA ASP A 15 9.53 -17.54 -9.90
C ASP A 15 9.40 -16.73 -8.61
N LEU A 16 8.75 -15.56 -8.66
CA LEU A 16 8.45 -14.77 -7.46
C LEU A 16 7.54 -15.52 -6.47
N VAL A 17 6.51 -16.24 -6.93
CA VAL A 17 5.68 -17.09 -6.07
C VAL A 17 6.54 -18.13 -5.38
N GLN A 18 7.37 -18.84 -6.14
CA GLN A 18 8.25 -19.88 -5.59
C GLN A 18 9.25 -19.30 -4.58
N GLU A 19 9.86 -18.15 -4.88
CA GLU A 19 10.77 -17.43 -3.97
C GLU A 19 10.09 -17.13 -2.63
N ILE A 20 8.85 -16.61 -2.66
CA ILE A 20 8.09 -16.27 -1.45
C ILE A 20 7.74 -17.54 -0.67
N GLU A 21 7.21 -18.57 -1.34
CA GLU A 21 6.77 -19.81 -0.70
C GLU A 21 7.93 -20.59 -0.07
N ASP A 22 9.08 -20.63 -0.74
CA ASP A 22 10.30 -21.27 -0.20
C ASP A 22 10.85 -20.49 0.99
N ALA A 23 10.87 -19.15 0.92
CA ALA A 23 11.42 -18.31 1.97
C ALA A 23 10.53 -18.22 3.22
N ALA A 24 9.21 -18.27 3.04
CA ALA A 24 8.24 -18.21 4.12
C ALA A 24 7.78 -19.59 4.61
N GLY A 25 8.10 -20.68 3.89
CA GLY A 25 7.72 -22.04 4.26
C GLY A 25 6.20 -22.29 4.20
N ILE A 26 5.48 -21.54 3.37
CA ILE A 26 4.01 -21.60 3.25
C ILE A 26 3.58 -21.70 1.79
N GLU A 27 2.33 -22.10 1.58
CA GLU A 27 1.66 -21.97 0.29
C GLU A 27 0.79 -20.69 0.29
N ILE A 28 0.90 -19.88 -0.77
CA ILE A 28 0.01 -18.73 -1.00
C ILE A 28 -1.34 -19.26 -1.52
N GLU A 29 -2.39 -19.07 -0.73
CA GLU A 29 -3.75 -19.46 -1.09
C GLU A 29 -4.39 -18.45 -2.05
N ILE A 30 -5.29 -18.93 -2.92
CA ILE A 30 -6.18 -18.05 -3.69
C ILE A 30 -7.59 -18.19 -3.12
N ARG A 31 -8.19 -17.09 -2.67
CA ARG A 31 -9.56 -17.09 -2.11
C ARG A 31 -10.48 -16.19 -2.90
N ILE A 32 -11.69 -16.70 -3.15
CA ILE A 32 -12.73 -15.91 -3.81
C ILE A 32 -13.44 -15.07 -2.75
N ASP A 33 -13.44 -13.75 -2.94
CA ASP A 33 -14.13 -12.79 -2.09
C ASP A 33 -15.24 -12.08 -2.88
N ALA A 34 -16.49 -12.44 -2.58
CA ALA A 34 -17.67 -11.88 -3.22
C ALA A 34 -17.85 -10.37 -2.96
N ALA A 35 -17.23 -9.80 -1.93
CA ALA A 35 -17.26 -8.35 -1.71
C ALA A 35 -16.49 -7.61 -2.81
N ARG A 36 -15.42 -8.20 -3.35
CA ARG A 36 -14.60 -7.63 -4.43
C ARG A 36 -15.31 -7.64 -5.78
N ALA A 37 -16.18 -8.63 -6.01
CA ALA A 37 -17.00 -8.67 -7.24
C ALA A 37 -17.85 -7.39 -7.41
N LYS A 38 -18.30 -6.78 -6.30
CA LYS A 38 -19.06 -5.53 -6.32
C LYS A 38 -18.23 -4.31 -6.73
N ARG A 39 -16.90 -4.38 -6.60
CA ARG A 39 -15.97 -3.29 -6.92
C ARG A 39 -15.53 -3.27 -8.38
N LEU A 40 -15.75 -4.35 -9.14
CA LEU A 40 -15.32 -4.47 -10.54
C LEU A 40 -15.79 -3.32 -11.44
N ALA A 41 -16.93 -2.70 -11.12
CA ALA A 41 -17.45 -1.56 -11.86
C ALA A 41 -16.60 -0.28 -11.71
N ASP A 42 -16.01 -0.08 -10.53
CA ASP A 42 -15.27 1.14 -10.16
C ASP A 42 -13.74 0.94 -10.16
N ASP A 43 -13.32 -0.32 -10.05
CA ASP A 43 -11.95 -0.79 -9.91
C ASP A 43 -11.78 -2.10 -10.70
N PRO A 44 -11.21 -2.05 -11.92
CA PRO A 44 -11.11 -3.21 -12.79
C PRO A 44 -10.13 -4.28 -12.29
N ASP A 45 -9.34 -3.97 -11.25
CA ASP A 45 -8.32 -4.84 -10.67
C ASP A 45 -8.48 -4.93 -9.13
N PRO A 46 -9.64 -5.37 -8.59
CA PRO A 46 -9.92 -5.28 -7.17
C PRO A 46 -9.30 -6.46 -6.40
N LEU A 47 -8.10 -6.91 -6.76
CA LEU A 47 -7.37 -7.90 -5.97
C LEU A 47 -6.92 -7.27 -4.63
N ALA A 48 -6.61 -8.11 -3.66
CA ALA A 48 -5.78 -7.74 -2.51
C ALA A 48 -5.08 -8.97 -1.97
N CYS A 49 -4.11 -8.78 -1.09
CA CYS A 49 -3.58 -9.81 -0.24
C CYS A 49 -4.07 -9.74 1.21
N GLU A 50 -4.03 -10.89 1.87
CA GLU A 50 -3.95 -11.01 3.32
C GLU A 50 -2.64 -11.74 3.65
N ALA A 51 -1.93 -11.29 4.67
CA ALA A 51 -0.75 -11.97 5.19
C ALA A 51 -0.81 -11.87 6.72
N ASP A 52 -0.73 -13.00 7.39
CA ASP A 52 -0.78 -13.14 8.84
C ASP A 52 0.16 -14.27 9.28
N GLU A 53 0.26 -14.52 10.58
CA GLU A 53 1.10 -15.58 11.14
C GLU A 53 0.66 -17.00 10.77
N ASN A 54 -0.50 -17.16 10.14
CA ASN A 54 -1.04 -18.42 9.66
C ASN A 54 -0.86 -18.62 8.15
N GLY A 55 -0.43 -17.59 7.39
CA GLY A 55 -0.12 -17.72 5.97
C GLY A 55 -0.38 -16.47 5.13
N ALA A 56 -0.47 -16.67 3.82
CA ALA A 56 -0.73 -15.62 2.84
C ALA A 56 -1.83 -16.02 1.86
N ARG A 57 -2.61 -15.04 1.42
CA ARG A 57 -3.76 -15.24 0.54
C ARG A 57 -3.86 -14.11 -0.46
N ILE A 58 -4.21 -14.42 -1.70
CA ILE A 58 -4.67 -13.42 -2.68
C ILE A 58 -6.19 -13.56 -2.82
N LEU A 59 -6.88 -12.46 -2.57
CA LEU A 59 -8.33 -12.34 -2.66
C LEU A 59 -8.72 -11.92 -4.08
N ILE A 60 -9.49 -12.76 -4.77
CA ILE A 60 -9.95 -12.52 -6.14
C ILE A 60 -11.48 -12.36 -6.19
N PRO A 61 -12.03 -11.54 -7.09
CA PRO A 61 -13.48 -11.34 -7.18
C PRO A 61 -14.22 -12.52 -7.81
N ALA A 62 -13.56 -13.30 -8.66
CA ALA A 62 -14.12 -14.45 -9.37
C ALA A 62 -13.00 -15.43 -9.80
N PRO A 63 -13.28 -16.74 -9.97
CA PRO A 63 -12.26 -17.75 -10.31
C PRO A 63 -11.45 -17.47 -11.60
N ASP A 64 -12.04 -16.76 -12.55
CA ASP A 64 -11.44 -16.39 -13.84
C ASP A 64 -10.79 -15.00 -13.84
N HIS A 65 -10.97 -14.23 -12.77
CA HIS A 65 -10.42 -12.90 -12.63
C HIS A 65 -9.10 -12.92 -11.85
N PHE A 66 -8.02 -13.23 -12.55
CA PHE A 66 -6.66 -13.27 -11.99
C PHE A 66 -5.65 -12.61 -12.94
N PRO A 67 -5.74 -11.29 -13.15
CA PRO A 67 -4.85 -10.57 -14.05
C PRO A 67 -3.42 -10.53 -13.50
N GLU A 68 -2.43 -10.75 -14.37
CA GLU A 68 -1.03 -10.94 -13.96
C GLU A 68 -0.43 -9.72 -13.23
N SER A 69 -0.73 -8.50 -13.66
CA SER A 69 -0.14 -7.30 -13.06
C SER A 69 -0.68 -7.05 -11.65
N SER A 70 -1.95 -7.37 -11.42
CA SER A 70 -2.58 -7.26 -10.11
C SER A 70 -2.08 -8.38 -9.20
N ALA A 71 -1.89 -9.59 -9.71
CA ALA A 71 -1.24 -10.67 -8.97
C ALA A 71 0.20 -10.31 -8.57
N LEU A 72 1.00 -9.73 -9.49
CA LEU A 72 2.34 -9.21 -9.16
C LEU A 72 2.27 -8.18 -8.03
N HIS A 73 1.34 -7.23 -8.10
CA HIS A 73 1.17 -6.20 -7.07
C HIS A 73 0.93 -6.81 -5.69
N GLU A 74 0.00 -7.76 -5.58
CA GLU A 74 -0.29 -8.43 -4.30
C GLU A 74 0.85 -9.33 -3.81
N LEU A 75 1.59 -9.98 -4.72
CA LEU A 75 2.77 -10.76 -4.36
C LEU A 75 3.90 -9.89 -3.79
N LEU A 76 4.05 -8.66 -4.29
CA LEU A 76 5.01 -7.71 -3.74
C LEU A 76 4.65 -7.27 -2.32
N HIS A 77 3.36 -7.10 -2.00
CA HIS A 77 2.91 -6.89 -0.62
C HIS A 77 3.26 -8.11 0.26
N ILE A 78 2.87 -9.31 -0.16
CA ILE A 78 3.13 -10.55 0.60
C ILE A 78 4.62 -10.74 0.88
N ARG A 79 5.47 -10.55 -0.14
CA ARG A 79 6.93 -10.64 0.01
C ARG A 79 7.43 -9.66 1.07
N ARG A 80 6.97 -8.42 1.04
CA ARG A 80 7.44 -7.38 1.98
C ARG A 80 7.10 -7.74 3.43
N PHE A 81 5.89 -8.23 3.67
CA PHE A 81 5.45 -8.60 5.02
C PHE A 81 6.10 -9.90 5.51
N LEU A 82 6.13 -10.96 4.70
CA LEU A 82 6.51 -12.30 5.18
C LEU A 82 7.97 -12.67 4.94
N VAL A 83 8.64 -12.04 3.96
CA VAL A 83 10.02 -12.37 3.58
C VAL A 83 10.96 -11.24 3.97
N ASP A 84 10.63 -10.00 3.62
CA ASP A 84 11.50 -8.85 3.91
C ASP A 84 11.35 -8.34 5.36
N GLY A 85 10.36 -8.86 6.11
CA GLY A 85 10.12 -8.53 7.52
C GLY A 85 9.66 -7.09 7.75
N VAL A 86 9.02 -6.48 6.75
CA VAL A 86 8.48 -5.12 6.85
C VAL A 86 7.23 -5.14 7.74
N PRO A 87 7.13 -4.29 8.77
CA PRO A 87 5.97 -4.27 9.63
C PRO A 87 4.76 -3.62 8.96
N LYS A 88 3.57 -4.04 9.40
CA LYS A 88 2.32 -3.31 9.13
C LYS A 88 2.07 -2.25 10.21
N ILE A 89 1.28 -1.23 9.87
CA ILE A 89 0.79 -0.25 10.83
C ILE A 89 -0.59 -0.67 11.34
N VAL A 90 -0.69 -0.92 12.65
CA VAL A 90 -1.93 -1.35 13.31
C VAL A 90 -2.27 -0.46 14.51
N VAL A 91 -3.50 -0.56 15.01
CA VAL A 91 -3.84 -0.03 16.33
C VAL A 91 -3.35 -1.04 17.35
N CYS A 92 -2.62 -0.61 18.38
CA CYS A 92 -2.18 -1.52 19.43
C CYS A 92 -3.40 -2.18 20.10
N GLU A 93 -3.30 -3.47 20.43
CA GLU A 93 -4.42 -4.29 20.95
C GLU A 93 -5.19 -3.60 22.10
N ASP A 94 -4.48 -2.99 23.04
CA ASP A 94 -5.05 -2.31 24.22
C ASP A 94 -5.80 -1.00 23.92
N ASN A 95 -5.73 -0.47 22.70
CA ASN A 95 -6.23 0.87 22.34
C ASN A 95 -7.14 0.88 21.11
N TRP A 96 -7.83 -0.23 20.82
CA TRP A 96 -8.61 -0.38 19.59
C TRP A 96 -9.69 0.70 19.38
N ILE A 97 -9.58 1.42 18.27
CA ILE A 97 -10.56 2.41 17.79
C ILE A 97 -10.83 2.13 16.29
N PRO A 98 -12.04 1.68 15.90
CA PRO A 98 -12.31 1.25 14.52
C PRO A 98 -12.03 2.29 13.43
N GLN A 99 -12.30 3.57 13.72
CA GLN A 99 -12.05 4.66 12.78
C GLN A 99 -10.55 4.90 12.57
N LEU A 100 -9.75 4.73 13.63
CA LEU A 100 -8.30 4.85 13.56
C LEU A 100 -7.72 3.69 12.75
N GLU A 101 -8.16 2.46 13.02
CA GLU A 101 -7.73 1.25 12.30
C GLU A 101 -7.92 1.38 10.79
N LYS A 102 -9.10 1.81 10.34
CA LYS A 102 -9.35 2.04 8.91
C LYS A 102 -8.40 3.07 8.30
N GLY A 103 -8.14 4.17 9.02
CA GLY A 103 -7.22 5.21 8.57
C GLY A 103 -5.77 4.72 8.50
N LEU A 104 -5.34 3.92 9.48
CA LEU A 104 -4.00 3.32 9.51
C LEU A 104 -3.82 2.27 8.43
N LEU A 105 -4.81 1.42 8.16
CA LEU A 105 -4.78 0.47 7.05
C LEU A 105 -4.60 1.17 5.70
N MET A 106 -5.32 2.28 5.49
CA MET A 106 -5.16 3.09 4.27
C MET A 106 -3.77 3.74 4.20
N LEU A 107 -3.27 4.27 5.31
CA LEU A 107 -1.93 4.86 5.37
C LEU A 107 -0.85 3.80 5.10
N ASP A 108 -0.94 2.64 5.75
CA ASP A 108 -0.02 1.52 5.58
C ASP A 108 0.10 1.12 4.12
N ASN A 109 -1.05 0.88 3.47
CA ASN A 109 -1.12 0.52 2.06
C ASN A 109 -0.53 1.63 1.16
N ASN A 110 -0.79 2.90 1.46
CA ASN A 110 -0.22 4.02 0.70
C ASN A 110 1.30 4.14 0.86
N LEU A 111 1.83 3.81 2.04
CA LEU A 111 3.27 3.79 2.27
C LEU A 111 3.93 2.58 1.59
N GLU A 112 3.29 1.40 1.60
CA GLU A 112 3.79 0.23 0.85
C GLU A 112 3.88 0.52 -0.65
N HIS A 113 2.91 1.25 -1.20
CA HIS A 113 2.90 1.68 -2.59
C HIS A 113 4.11 2.56 -2.99
N LEU A 114 4.81 3.18 -2.04
CA LEU A 114 6.04 3.93 -2.34
C LEU A 114 7.17 3.00 -2.78
N VAL A 115 7.16 1.74 -2.36
CA VAL A 115 8.17 0.74 -2.77
C VAL A 115 7.61 -0.21 -3.83
N ILE A 116 6.36 -0.64 -3.67
CA ILE A 116 5.73 -1.63 -4.55
C ILE A 116 5.52 -1.09 -5.96
N ILE A 117 4.98 0.13 -6.12
CA ILE A 117 4.67 0.63 -7.47
C ILE A 117 5.95 0.83 -8.29
N PRO A 118 7.05 1.42 -7.78
CA PRO A 118 8.29 1.48 -8.53
C PRO A 118 8.79 0.09 -8.97
N GLU A 119 8.71 -0.92 -8.10
CA GLU A 119 9.12 -2.29 -8.43
C GLU A 119 8.20 -2.94 -9.47
N GLU A 120 6.88 -2.74 -9.35
CA GLU A 120 5.89 -3.14 -10.34
C GLU A 120 6.21 -2.51 -11.71
N LEU A 121 6.46 -1.19 -11.75
CA LEU A 121 6.72 -0.46 -12.99
C LEU A 121 8.07 -0.80 -13.63
N LYS A 122 9.06 -1.30 -12.88
CA LYS A 122 10.29 -1.86 -13.48
C LYS A 122 10.00 -3.13 -14.27
N ARG A 123 9.11 -3.98 -13.76
CA ARG A 123 8.77 -5.29 -14.36
C ARG A 123 7.66 -5.19 -15.42
N ARG A 124 6.73 -4.26 -15.24
CA ARG A 124 5.52 -4.03 -16.05
C ARG A 124 5.32 -2.52 -16.31
N PRO A 125 6.17 -1.88 -17.14
CA PRO A 125 6.10 -0.42 -17.39
C PRO A 125 4.76 0.07 -17.92
N GLU A 126 4.02 -0.78 -18.64
CA GLU A 126 2.68 -0.51 -19.18
C GLU A 126 1.64 -0.21 -18.09
N ARG A 127 1.88 -0.64 -16.84
CA ARG A 127 1.02 -0.34 -15.69
C ARG A 127 0.99 1.14 -15.33
N ARG A 128 1.89 1.96 -15.88
CA ARG A 128 1.75 3.43 -15.85
C ARG A 128 0.38 3.89 -16.37
N SER A 129 -0.18 3.21 -17.37
CA SER A 129 -1.49 3.52 -17.94
C SER A 129 -2.66 3.31 -16.97
N TRP A 130 -2.46 2.53 -15.91
CA TRP A 130 -3.44 2.34 -14.84
C TRP A 130 -3.21 3.32 -13.67
N TRP A 131 -1.95 3.49 -13.25
CA TRP A 131 -1.61 4.35 -12.12
C TRP A 131 -1.86 5.84 -12.41
N ILE A 132 -1.58 6.33 -13.62
CA ILE A 132 -1.81 7.74 -13.98
C ILE A 132 -3.30 8.13 -13.83
N PRO A 133 -4.27 7.42 -14.43
CA PRO A 133 -5.69 7.71 -14.20
C PRO A 133 -6.13 7.58 -12.74
N LYS A 134 -5.57 6.62 -11.99
CA LYS A 134 -5.87 6.46 -10.55
C LYS A 134 -5.47 7.70 -9.76
N PHE A 135 -4.24 8.20 -9.94
CA PHE A 135 -3.81 9.43 -9.28
C PHE A 135 -4.54 10.67 -9.80
N GLN A 136 -4.86 10.74 -11.10
CA GLN A 136 -5.69 11.83 -11.63
C GLN A 136 -7.07 11.88 -10.96
N ARG A 137 -7.68 10.73 -10.69
CA ARG A 137 -8.95 10.64 -9.95
C ARG A 137 -8.80 11.21 -8.53
N ILE A 138 -7.74 10.83 -7.81
CA ILE A 138 -7.45 11.36 -6.46
C ILE A 138 -7.29 12.89 -6.49
N LEU A 139 -6.53 13.42 -7.44
CA LEU A 139 -6.37 14.87 -7.61
C LEU A 139 -7.68 15.60 -7.92
N ASN A 140 -8.56 14.98 -8.72
CA ASN A 140 -9.88 15.53 -9.02
C ASN A 140 -10.76 15.56 -7.76
N GLU A 141 -10.71 14.52 -6.92
CA GLU A 141 -11.45 14.46 -5.65
C GLU A 141 -10.96 15.49 -4.62
N LEU A 142 -9.65 15.72 -4.56
CA LEU A 142 -9.05 16.78 -3.74
C LEU A 142 -9.54 18.16 -4.18
N SER A 143 -9.71 18.36 -5.49
CA SER A 143 -10.21 19.61 -6.06
C SER A 143 -11.72 19.82 -5.87
N SER A 144 -12.50 18.77 -5.62
CA SER A 144 -13.96 18.83 -5.57
C SER A 144 -14.55 18.97 -4.15
N ALA A 145 -13.74 19.32 -3.16
CA ALA A 145 -14.14 19.43 -1.74
C ALA A 145 -14.87 18.17 -1.20
N LYS A 146 -14.53 16.98 -1.73
CA LYS A 146 -15.15 15.70 -1.35
C LYS A 146 -14.85 15.30 0.10
N PHE A 147 -13.74 15.80 0.65
CA PHE A 147 -13.27 15.49 1.99
C PHE A 147 -13.90 16.43 3.02
N ALA A 148 -14.69 15.86 3.94
CA ALA A 148 -15.34 16.62 5.01
C ALA A 148 -14.37 17.04 6.12
N HIS A 149 -13.29 16.27 6.34
CA HIS A 149 -12.34 16.50 7.42
C HIS A 149 -10.99 17.01 6.89
N PRO A 150 -10.46 18.14 7.43
CA PRO A 150 -9.19 18.70 6.97
C PRO A 150 -8.01 17.74 7.06
N VAL A 151 -7.88 16.96 8.14
CA VAL A 151 -6.78 16.00 8.32
C VAL A 151 -6.81 14.91 7.26
N GLU A 152 -7.99 14.38 6.95
CA GLU A 152 -8.17 13.37 5.90
C GLU A 152 -7.80 13.94 4.53
N ARG A 153 -8.25 15.16 4.23
CA ARG A 153 -7.95 15.86 2.99
C ARG A 153 -6.45 16.11 2.82
N ASP A 154 -5.81 16.64 3.86
CA ASP A 154 -4.38 16.94 3.85
C ASP A 154 -3.56 15.65 3.69
N ASN A 155 -3.92 14.57 4.38
CA ASN A 155 -3.27 13.26 4.22
C ASN A 155 -3.39 12.73 2.78
N HIS A 156 -4.57 12.82 2.16
CA HIS A 156 -4.74 12.42 0.75
C HIS A 156 -3.90 13.30 -0.20
N ALA A 157 -3.79 14.60 0.07
CA ALA A 157 -2.95 15.51 -0.70
C ALA A 157 -1.47 15.15 -0.60
N PHE A 158 -1.00 14.83 0.61
CA PHE A 158 0.38 14.39 0.86
C PHE A 158 0.70 13.05 0.22
N VAL A 159 -0.18 12.06 0.35
CA VAL A 159 -0.03 10.75 -0.33
C VAL A 159 0.06 10.96 -1.83
N ALA A 160 -0.88 11.72 -2.42
CA ALA A 160 -0.88 11.97 -3.86
C ALA A 160 0.42 12.64 -4.32
N TRP A 161 0.88 13.68 -3.62
CA TRP A 161 2.13 14.38 -3.95
C TRP A 161 3.34 13.46 -3.89
N VAL A 162 3.53 12.79 -2.76
CA VAL A 162 4.70 11.93 -2.53
C VAL A 162 4.70 10.79 -3.53
N SER A 163 3.58 10.11 -3.73
CA SER A 163 3.49 8.99 -4.66
C SER A 163 3.69 9.45 -6.11
N ILE A 164 3.04 10.52 -6.58
CA ILE A 164 3.20 10.98 -7.98
C ILE A 164 4.67 11.33 -8.24
N ARG A 165 5.28 12.12 -7.35
CA ARG A 165 6.66 12.58 -7.54
C ARG A 165 7.68 11.45 -7.41
N HIS A 166 7.51 10.55 -6.45
CA HIS A 166 8.45 9.44 -6.22
C HIS A 166 8.32 8.35 -7.29
N VAL A 167 7.08 7.99 -7.64
CA VAL A 167 6.78 6.79 -8.41
C VAL A 167 6.61 7.09 -9.90
N LEU A 168 5.83 8.11 -10.24
CA LEU A 168 5.50 8.42 -11.63
C LEU A 168 6.48 9.40 -12.27
N GLY A 169 7.06 10.29 -11.45
CA GLY A 169 8.07 11.26 -11.84
C GLY A 169 7.46 12.55 -12.39
N GLU A 170 8.12 13.12 -13.40
CA GLU A 170 7.76 14.41 -14.01
C GLU A 170 6.56 14.31 -14.96
N GLY A 171 5.93 15.47 -15.24
CA GLY A 171 4.87 15.61 -16.24
C GLY A 171 3.66 16.38 -15.72
N SER A 172 2.62 16.48 -16.56
CA SER A 172 1.42 17.29 -16.27
C SER A 172 0.68 16.88 -15.01
N LEU A 173 0.79 15.60 -14.60
CA LEU A 173 0.18 15.10 -13.38
C LEU A 173 0.87 15.68 -12.12
N LEU A 174 2.20 15.82 -12.15
CA LEU A 174 2.97 16.43 -11.07
C LEU A 174 2.69 17.93 -10.97
N ASP A 175 2.62 18.62 -12.11
CA ASP A 175 2.25 20.04 -12.16
C ASP A 175 0.85 20.28 -11.61
N ASN A 176 -0.11 19.40 -11.93
CA ASN A 176 -1.46 19.46 -11.40
C ASN A 176 -1.49 19.23 -9.88
N ALA A 177 -0.76 18.21 -9.39
CA ALA A 177 -0.65 17.94 -7.95
C ALA A 177 -0.06 19.15 -7.20
N ARG A 178 0.99 19.77 -7.74
CA ARG A 178 1.59 21.00 -7.21
C ARG A 178 0.57 22.14 -7.15
N GLN A 179 -0.14 22.44 -8.24
CA GLN A 179 -1.15 23.51 -8.27
C GLN A 179 -2.30 23.27 -7.28
N ILE A 180 -2.69 22.00 -7.07
CA ILE A 180 -3.68 21.64 -6.05
C ILE A 180 -3.15 21.95 -4.65
N LEU A 181 -1.93 21.51 -4.34
CA LEU A 181 -1.29 21.78 -3.04
C LEU A 181 -1.10 23.28 -2.77
N GLU A 182 -0.69 24.06 -3.78
CA GLU A 182 -0.53 25.52 -3.65
C GLU A 182 -1.88 26.19 -3.33
N ARG A 183 -2.98 25.77 -3.99
CA ARG A 183 -4.33 26.27 -3.68
C ARG A 183 -4.82 25.86 -2.29
N MET A 184 -4.30 24.77 -1.76
CA MET A 184 -4.64 24.26 -0.43
C MET A 184 -3.71 24.82 0.67
N ASP A 185 -2.71 25.63 0.32
CA ASP A 185 -1.65 26.10 1.23
C ASP A 185 -0.88 24.96 1.91
N LEU A 186 -0.66 23.86 1.17
CA LEU A 186 0.00 22.65 1.66
C LEU A 186 1.34 22.35 0.97
N TYR A 187 1.69 23.09 -0.09
CA TYR A 187 2.84 22.77 -0.94
C TYR A 187 4.15 22.65 -0.15
N ASP A 188 4.50 23.68 0.65
CA ASP A 188 5.74 23.68 1.42
C ASP A 188 5.81 22.55 2.45
N ARG A 189 4.65 22.15 3.02
CA ARG A 189 4.55 21.03 3.95
C ARG A 189 4.77 19.70 3.22
N ALA A 190 4.07 19.51 2.11
CA ALA A 190 4.20 18.34 1.26
C ALA A 190 5.63 18.17 0.74
N GLU A 191 6.31 19.27 0.43
CA GLU A 191 7.69 19.28 -0.04
C GLU A 191 8.66 18.79 1.03
N ARG A 192 8.57 19.33 2.25
CA ARG A 192 9.38 18.85 3.39
C ARG A 192 9.13 17.38 3.70
N LEU A 193 7.87 16.94 3.62
CA LEU A 193 7.55 15.53 3.81
C LEU A 193 8.21 14.67 2.73
N PHE A 194 8.11 15.08 1.46
CA PHE A 194 8.75 14.36 0.36
C PHE A 194 10.27 14.28 0.53
N GLU A 195 10.94 15.36 0.91
CA GLU A 195 12.39 15.37 1.12
C GLU A 195 12.84 14.35 2.17
N ILE A 196 12.03 14.11 3.21
CA ILE A 196 12.34 13.11 4.24
C ILE A 196 12.05 11.70 3.71
N VAL A 197 10.90 11.49 3.08
CA VAL A 197 10.45 10.18 2.60
C VAL A 197 11.34 9.68 1.45
N ALA A 198 11.72 10.56 0.52
CA ALA A 198 12.50 10.20 -0.67
C ALA A 198 13.93 9.73 -0.34
N GLN A 199 14.46 10.05 0.84
CA GLN A 199 15.81 9.63 1.24
C GLN A 199 15.87 8.17 1.70
N VAL A 200 14.77 7.64 2.26
CA VAL A 200 14.74 6.33 2.92
C VAL A 200 13.38 5.63 2.73
N PRO A 201 12.86 5.48 1.49
CA PRO A 201 11.54 4.90 1.27
C PRO A 201 11.42 3.45 1.79
N GLU A 202 12.55 2.73 1.87
CA GLU A 202 12.60 1.35 2.38
C GLU A 202 12.56 1.29 3.92
N ALA A 203 12.84 2.40 4.62
CA ALA A 203 12.80 2.45 6.09
C ALA A 203 11.38 2.75 6.59
N LYS A 204 10.47 1.79 6.38
CA LYS A 204 9.03 1.90 6.67
C LYS A 204 8.72 2.50 8.04
N GLU A 205 9.41 2.06 9.09
CA GLU A 205 9.17 2.56 10.45
C GLU A 205 9.43 4.05 10.59
N ARG A 206 10.58 4.52 10.09
CA ARG A 206 10.98 5.92 10.14
C ARG A 206 10.06 6.79 9.29
N VAL A 207 9.74 6.34 8.07
CA VAL A 207 8.78 7.02 7.19
C VAL A 207 7.42 7.15 7.88
N THR A 208 6.95 6.09 8.52
CA THR A 208 5.67 6.08 9.25
C THR A 208 5.67 7.09 10.39
N LYS A 209 6.69 7.06 11.27
CA LYS A 209 6.81 8.00 12.40
C LYS A 209 6.77 9.45 11.91
N THR A 210 7.63 9.79 10.95
CA THR A 210 7.66 11.14 10.36
C THR A 210 6.32 11.50 9.75
N TRP A 211 5.67 10.58 9.03
CA TRP A 211 4.38 10.85 8.40
C TRP A 211 3.30 11.17 9.43
N LEU A 212 3.16 10.33 10.46
CA LEU A 212 2.18 10.51 11.54
C LEU A 212 2.39 11.84 12.28
N GLU A 213 3.64 12.17 12.63
CA GLU A 213 4.00 13.45 13.22
C GLU A 213 3.66 14.63 12.30
N HIS A 214 3.93 14.49 10.99
CA HIS A 214 3.68 15.53 9.99
C HIS A 214 2.19 15.86 9.82
N ILE A 215 1.32 14.86 9.95
CA ILE A 215 -0.13 15.02 9.90
C ILE A 215 -0.76 15.26 11.29
N GLY A 216 0.05 15.28 12.34
CA GLY A 216 -0.38 15.56 13.71
C GLY A 216 -1.19 14.43 14.37
N LEU A 217 -1.01 13.18 13.92
CA LEU A 217 -1.60 12.02 14.59
C LEU A 217 -0.75 11.61 15.79
N PRO A 218 -1.38 11.26 16.93
CA PRO A 218 -0.64 10.77 18.09
C PRO A 218 -0.01 9.41 17.78
N LEU A 219 1.24 9.20 18.22
CA LEU A 219 1.91 7.91 18.10
C LEU A 219 1.41 6.88 19.13
N ASN A 220 0.82 7.37 20.23
CA ASN A 220 0.27 6.51 21.28
C ASN A 220 -0.91 5.69 20.75
N GLY A 221 -0.89 4.38 21.02
CA GLY A 221 -1.92 3.45 20.55
C GLY A 221 -1.74 3.00 19.10
N ILE A 222 -0.64 3.36 18.44
CA ILE A 222 -0.26 2.85 17.12
C ILE A 222 0.96 1.94 17.27
N CYS A 223 0.90 0.77 16.66
CA CYS A 223 1.93 -0.26 16.75
C CYS A 223 2.43 -0.66 15.35
N PHE A 224 3.68 -1.11 15.30
CA PHE A 224 4.20 -1.91 14.20
C PHE A 224 3.92 -3.38 14.51
N GLU A 225 3.14 -4.04 13.64
CA GLU A 225 2.93 -5.48 13.69
C GLU A 225 3.99 -6.16 12.82
N TYR A 226 4.84 -6.96 13.45
CA TYR A 226 5.81 -7.83 12.80
C TYR A 226 5.27 -9.25 12.76
N ILE A 227 5.33 -9.88 11.59
CA ILE A 227 4.89 -11.27 11.40
C ILE A 227 6.11 -12.16 11.35
N ASP A 228 6.21 -13.10 12.28
CA ASP A 228 7.13 -14.24 12.17
C ASP A 228 6.33 -15.48 11.76
N ILE A 229 6.37 -15.76 10.45
CA ILE A 229 5.65 -16.88 9.86
C ILE A 229 6.19 -18.25 10.29
N TRP A 230 7.47 -18.32 10.69
CA TRP A 230 8.11 -19.58 11.09
C TRP A 230 7.73 -19.99 12.50
N SER A 231 7.66 -19.03 13.42
CA SER A 231 7.17 -19.27 14.78
C SER A 231 5.66 -19.15 14.92
N ARG A 232 4.98 -18.64 13.88
CA ARG A 232 3.53 -18.35 13.84
C ARG A 232 3.12 -17.40 14.96
N THR A 233 3.86 -16.31 15.08
CA THR A 233 3.58 -15.26 16.05
C THR A 233 3.57 -13.90 15.38
N THR A 234 2.83 -12.99 15.98
CA THR A 234 2.87 -11.56 15.69
C THR A 234 3.42 -10.82 16.90
N ASP A 235 4.36 -9.92 16.67
CA ASP A 235 4.89 -9.02 17.69
C ASP A 235 4.45 -7.59 17.40
N GLU A 236 3.84 -6.94 18.38
CA GLU A 236 3.47 -5.52 18.31
C GLU A 236 4.51 -4.66 19.04
N ILE A 237 5.06 -3.68 18.32
CA ILE A 237 5.97 -2.68 18.90
C ILE A 237 5.32 -1.31 18.80
N SER A 238 5.04 -0.70 19.95
CA SER A 238 4.49 0.66 20.01
C SER A 238 5.41 1.66 19.31
N ILE A 239 4.84 2.43 18.38
CA ILE A 239 5.55 3.44 17.60
C ILE A 239 6.08 4.57 18.49
N ALA A 240 5.41 4.82 19.63
CA ALA A 240 5.82 5.86 20.58
C ALA A 240 7.07 5.48 21.39
N THR A 241 7.39 4.19 21.52
CA THR A 241 8.46 3.70 22.41
C THR A 241 9.60 2.96 21.70
N GLY A 242 9.37 2.42 20.50
CA GLY A 242 10.44 1.94 19.61
C GLY A 242 11.07 3.09 18.84
#